data_AF-A0AA42YUE0-F1
#
_entry.id   AF-A0AA42YUE0-F1
#
_cell.length_a   1.000
_cell.length_b   1.000
_cell.length_c   1.000
_cell.angle_alpha   90.00
_cell.angle_beta   90.00
_cell.angle_gamma   90.00
#
_symmetry.space_group_name_H-M   'P 1'
#
loop_
_entity.id
_entity.type
_entity.pdbx_description
1 polymer ?
#
loop_
_entity_poly.entity_id
_entity_poly.type
_entity_poly.pdbx_seq_one_letter_code
_entity_poly.pdbx_strand_id
1 'polypeptide(L)'
;MGKAIALLSLALGGVLCADALGVLPPEYAIVEAPRGVIGAAGGALIILALALLARDHRGSDALGAILLLAFSVITGWLTFYGAEGIIEGGVSFIPPSVGEALGRLLFGLGVVACVGMAVLAFRRLFR
;
A
#
# COMPACT_ATOMS: atom_id res chain seq x y z
N MET A 1 9.84 1.76 20.19
CA MET A 1 10.06 1.62 18.74
C MET A 1 8.79 1.86 17.91
N GLY A 2 7.63 1.25 18.20
CA GLY A 2 6.41 1.43 17.38
C GLY A 2 5.92 2.88 17.19
N LYS A 3 6.01 3.74 18.22
CA LYS A 3 5.61 5.16 18.12
C LYS A 3 6.47 5.97 17.15
N ALA A 4 7.77 5.69 17.07
CA ALA A 4 8.67 6.40 16.16
C ALA A 4 8.36 6.06 14.69
N ILE A 5 8.10 4.77 14.41
CA ILE A 5 7.67 4.31 13.08
C ILE A 5 6.31 4.91 12.73
N ALA A 6 5.37 4.95 13.68
CA ALA A 6 4.06 5.57 13.47
C ALA A 6 4.18 7.06 13.10
N LEU A 7 4.99 7.83 13.84
CA LEU A 7 5.20 9.25 13.56
C LEU A 7 5.90 9.49 12.23
N LEU A 8 6.91 8.67 11.90
CA LEU A 8 7.59 8.72 10.60
C LEU A 8 6.62 8.44 9.45
N SER A 9 5.82 7.37 9.55
CA SER A 9 4.81 7.02 8.55
C SER A 9 3.74 8.11 8.43
N LEU A 10 3.34 8.74 9.54
CA LEU A 10 2.36 9.83 9.52
C LEU A 10 2.91 11.06 8.79
N ALA A 11 4.16 11.44 9.09
CA ALA A 11 4.82 12.58 8.47
C ALA A 11 5.03 12.35 6.96
N LEU A 12 5.58 11.21 6.58
CA LEU A 12 5.76 10.83 5.17
C LEU A 12 4.43 10.75 4.43
N GLY A 13 3.42 10.12 5.04
CA GLY A 13 2.08 10.04 4.45
C GLY A 13 1.44 11.40 4.25
N GLY A 14 1.58 12.30 5.23
CA GLY A 14 1.10 13.69 5.15
C GLY A 14 1.78 14.47 4.02
N VAL A 15 3.10 14.34 3.86
CA VAL A 15 3.85 14.99 2.77
C VAL A 15 3.37 14.49 1.41
N LEU A 16 3.21 13.18 1.21
CA LEU A 16 2.72 12.62 -0.04
C LEU A 16 1.27 13.04 -0.35
N CYS A 17 0.39 13.11 0.66
CA CYS A 17 -0.96 13.63 0.47
C CYS A 17 -0.96 15.12 0.11
N ALA A 18 -0.11 15.93 0.72
CA ALA A 18 0.04 17.35 0.38
C ALA A 18 0.56 17.54 -1.05
N ASP A 19 1.49 16.70 -1.49
CA ASP A 19 2.02 16.67 -2.86
C ASP A 19 0.92 16.32 -3.87
N ALA A 20 0.16 15.25 -3.58
CA ALA A 20 -0.95 14.81 -4.42
C ALA A 20 -2.05 15.87 -4.58
N LEU A 21 -2.30 16.68 -3.54
CA LEU A 21 -3.24 17.80 -3.55
C LEU A 21 -2.70 19.06 -4.26
N GLY A 22 -1.41 19.08 -4.64
CA GLY A 22 -0.77 20.22 -5.28
C GLY A 22 -0.52 21.40 -4.33
N VAL A 23 -0.44 21.13 -3.02
CA VAL A 23 -0.12 22.15 -2.00
C VAL A 23 1.37 22.45 -1.99
N LEU A 24 2.20 21.47 -2.37
CA LEU A 24 3.65 21.64 -2.48
C LEU A 24 4.03 22.28 -3.82
N PRO A 25 5.04 23.17 -3.85
CA PRO A 25 5.54 23.73 -5.09
C PRO A 25 6.09 22.61 -5.98
N PRO A 26 5.94 22.71 -7.32
CA PRO A 26 6.31 21.64 -8.26
C PRO A 26 7.81 21.30 -8.24
N GLU A 27 8.65 22.22 -7.77
CA GLU A 27 10.10 22.04 -7.56
C GLU A 27 10.41 21.01 -6.45
N TYR A 28 9.45 20.74 -5.56
CA TYR A 28 9.58 19.79 -4.45
C TYR A 28 8.88 18.45 -4.71
N ALA A 29 8.43 18.19 -5.95
CA ALA A 29 7.84 16.91 -6.31
C ALA A 29 8.87 15.78 -6.05
N ILE A 30 8.56 14.93 -5.06
CA ILE A 30 9.48 13.89 -4.58
C ILE A 30 9.46 12.68 -5.52
N VAL A 31 8.35 12.47 -6.22
CA VAL A 31 8.09 11.27 -7.03
C VAL A 31 7.41 11.67 -8.34
N GLU A 32 7.99 11.25 -9.47
CA GLU A 32 7.34 11.33 -10.78
C GLU A 32 6.31 10.20 -10.92
N ALA A 33 5.11 10.43 -10.38
CA ALA A 33 3.99 9.50 -10.50
C ALA A 33 2.65 10.24 -10.66
N PRO A 34 1.60 9.59 -11.21
CA PRO A 34 0.26 10.18 -11.25
C PRO A 34 -0.20 10.57 -9.85
N ARG A 35 -0.78 11.78 -9.68
CA ARG A 35 -1.19 12.32 -8.37
C ARG A 35 -2.09 11.38 -7.57
N GLY A 36 -2.96 10.61 -8.25
CA GLY A 36 -3.81 9.61 -7.60
C GLY A 36 -3.02 8.49 -6.92
N VAL A 37 -1.89 8.07 -7.50
CA VAL A 37 -1.00 7.03 -6.93
C VAL A 37 -0.24 7.59 -5.73
N ILE A 38 0.28 8.81 -5.84
CA ILE A 38 0.97 9.50 -4.73
C ILE A 38 0.01 9.68 -3.54
N GLY A 39 -1.23 10.11 -3.81
CA GLY A 39 -2.26 10.29 -2.79
C GLY A 39 -2.66 8.97 -2.12
N ALA A 40 -2.78 7.88 -2.90
CA ALA A 40 -3.08 6.56 -2.37
C ALA A 40 -1.94 6.02 -1.48
N ALA A 41 -0.68 6.21 -1.89
CA ALA A 41 0.49 5.85 -1.10
C ALA A 41 0.55 6.64 0.22
N GLY A 42 0.30 7.95 0.16
CA GLY A 42 0.21 8.81 1.33
C GLY A 42 -0.89 8.37 2.30
N GLY A 43 -2.09 8.09 1.77
CA GLY A 43 -3.22 7.59 2.55
C GLY A 43 -2.93 6.25 3.25
N ALA A 44 -2.29 5.30 2.55
CA ALA A 44 -1.89 4.02 3.13
C ALA A 44 -0.91 4.22 4.30
N LEU A 45 0.06 5.12 4.17
CA LEU A 45 1.00 5.44 5.26
C LEU A 45 0.32 6.09 6.46
N ILE A 46 -0.65 6.98 6.23
CA ILE A 46 -1.46 7.59 7.31
C ILE A 46 -2.27 6.52 8.03
N ILE A 47 -2.95 5.63 7.30
CA ILE A 47 -3.74 4.54 7.91
C ILE A 47 -2.83 3.61 8.72
N LEU A 48 -1.66 3.25 8.20
CA LEU A 48 -0.66 2.46 8.91
C LEU A 48 -0.19 3.17 10.19
N ALA A 49 0.12 4.47 10.11
CA ALA A 49 0.52 5.26 11.27
C ALA A 49 -0.56 5.27 12.35
N LEU A 50 -1.82 5.50 11.96
CA LEU A 50 -2.96 5.48 12.88
C LEU A 50 -3.17 4.10 13.49
N ALA A 51 -3.03 3.02 12.72
CA ALA A 51 -3.11 1.65 13.23
C ALA A 51 -2.02 1.38 14.27
N LEU A 52 -0.78 1.79 14.00
CA LEU A 52 0.34 1.65 14.92
C LEU A 52 0.16 2.49 16.19
N LEU A 53 -0.46 3.66 16.09
CA LEU A 53 -0.74 4.54 17.24
C LEU A 53 -1.92 4.02 18.08
N ALA A 54 -2.91 3.40 17.44
CA ALA A 54 -4.11 2.85 18.06
C ALA A 54 -3.95 1.39 18.53
N ARG A 55 -2.72 0.87 18.63
CA ARG A 55 -2.40 -0.56 18.85
C ARG A 55 -3.18 -1.23 19.98
N ASP A 56 -3.52 -0.50 21.03
CA ASP A 56 -4.22 -1.02 22.21
C ASP A 56 -5.76 -0.91 22.11
N HIS A 57 -6.28 -0.31 21.03
CA HIS A 57 -7.70 -0.10 20.82
C HIS A 57 -8.23 -1.03 19.72
N ARG A 58 -9.49 -1.48 19.85
CA ARG A 58 -10.20 -2.26 18.80
C ARG A 58 -10.20 -1.56 17.42
N GLY A 59 -9.96 -0.24 17.39
CA GLY A 59 -9.86 0.53 16.16
C GLY A 59 -8.62 0.19 15.32
N SER A 60 -7.55 -0.33 15.92
CA SER A 60 -6.35 -0.78 15.19
C SER A 60 -6.66 -1.94 14.26
N ASP A 61 -7.51 -2.88 14.67
CA ASP A 61 -7.89 -4.03 13.83
C ASP A 61 -8.72 -3.57 12.62
N ALA A 62 -9.60 -2.57 12.79
CA ALA A 62 -10.36 -1.97 11.70
C ALA A 62 -9.44 -1.22 10.72
N LEU A 63 -8.51 -0.41 11.22
CA LEU A 63 -7.54 0.33 10.40
C LEU A 63 -6.60 -0.63 9.65
N GLY A 64 -6.15 -1.69 10.31
CA GLY A 64 -5.36 -2.75 9.68
C GLY A 64 -6.14 -3.46 8.58
N ALA A 65 -7.43 -3.77 8.79
CA ALA A 65 -8.27 -4.36 7.77
C ALA A 65 -8.45 -3.44 6.56
N ILE A 66 -8.71 -2.15 6.78
CA ILE A 66 -8.83 -1.15 5.71
C ILE A 66 -7.52 -1.06 4.91
N LEU A 67 -6.37 -1.03 5.60
CA LEU A 67 -5.07 -0.99 4.95
C LEU A 67 -4.82 -2.23 4.08
N LEU A 68 -5.11 -3.42 4.60
CA LEU A 68 -4.98 -4.68 3.86
C LEU A 68 -5.88 -4.70 2.63
N LEU A 69 -7.13 -4.23 2.75
CA LEU A 69 -8.04 -4.12 1.61
C LEU A 69 -7.55 -3.09 0.58
N ALA A 70 -7.02 -1.96 1.02
CA ALA A 70 -6.44 -0.96 0.12
C ALA A 70 -5.27 -1.55 -0.68
N PHE A 71 -4.35 -2.26 -0.02
CA PHE A 71 -3.27 -2.95 -0.71
C PHE A 71 -3.79 -4.03 -1.66
N SER A 72 -4.79 -4.81 -1.25
CA SER A 72 -5.43 -5.82 -2.10
C SER A 72 -6.03 -5.24 -3.38
N VAL A 73 -6.60 -4.04 -3.34
CA VAL A 73 -7.15 -3.38 -4.53
C VAL A 73 -6.01 -2.97 -5.46
N ILE A 74 -4.95 -2.37 -4.92
CA ILE A 74 -3.80 -1.91 -5.70
C ILE A 74 -3.07 -3.09 -6.36
N THR A 75 -2.71 -4.10 -5.57
CA THR A 75 -2.00 -5.29 -6.08
C THR A 75 -2.89 -6.15 -6.96
N GLY A 76 -4.19 -6.20 -6.69
CA GLY A 76 -5.17 -6.87 -7.55
C GLY A 76 -5.28 -6.19 -8.90
N TRP A 77 -5.36 -4.86 -8.92
CA TRP A 77 -5.32 -4.11 -10.17
C TRP A 77 -4.02 -4.37 -10.95
N LEU A 78 -2.87 -4.35 -10.29
CA LEU A 78 -1.58 -4.65 -10.91
C LEU A 78 -1.54 -6.04 -11.52
N THR A 79 -2.11 -7.03 -10.83
CA THR A 79 -2.13 -8.44 -11.26
C THR A 79 -2.94 -8.65 -12.53
N PHE A 80 -4.15 -8.08 -12.59
CA PHE A 80 -5.12 -8.36 -13.66
C PHE A 80 -5.11 -7.32 -14.78
N TYR A 81 -4.83 -6.06 -14.47
CA TYR A 81 -4.98 -4.92 -15.39
C TYR A 81 -3.69 -4.13 -15.62
N GLY A 82 -2.58 -4.49 -14.96
CA GLY A 82 -1.27 -3.91 -15.24
C GLY A 82 -0.90 -4.11 -16.71
N ALA A 83 -0.44 -3.04 -17.37
CA ALA A 83 0.13 -3.11 -18.71
C ALA A 83 1.40 -3.98 -18.71
N GLU A 84 1.69 -4.61 -19.85
CA GLU A 84 2.91 -5.39 -20.06
C GLU A 84 4.15 -4.52 -19.81
N GLY A 85 5.16 -5.09 -19.16
CA GLY A 85 6.38 -4.36 -18.78
C GLY A 85 6.29 -3.46 -17.55
N ILE A 86 5.12 -3.31 -16.89
CA ILE A 86 5.05 -2.58 -15.60
C ILE A 86 5.82 -3.31 -14.48
N ILE A 87 5.83 -4.65 -14.53
CA ILE A 87 6.48 -5.48 -13.53
C ILE A 87 7.83 -5.92 -14.08
N GLU A 88 8.83 -5.06 -13.92
CA GLU A 88 10.20 -5.40 -14.31
C GLU A 88 10.79 -6.40 -13.31
N GLY A 89 11.03 -7.63 -13.76
CA GLY A 89 11.77 -8.61 -13.00
C GLY A 89 13.23 -8.15 -12.86
N GLY A 90 13.60 -7.62 -11.69
CA GLY A 90 14.96 -7.12 -11.40
C GLY A 90 16.06 -8.18 -11.33
N VAL A 91 15.89 -9.31 -12.03
CA VAL A 91 16.80 -10.46 -12.02
C VAL A 91 17.20 -10.77 -13.46
N SER A 92 18.44 -10.41 -13.81
CA SER A 92 19.00 -10.44 -15.16
C SER A 92 19.05 -11.84 -15.81
N PHE A 93 18.80 -12.89 -15.03
CA PHE A 93 18.88 -14.29 -15.45
C PHE A 93 17.52 -14.88 -15.85
N ILE A 94 16.41 -14.16 -15.60
CA ILE A 94 15.05 -14.64 -15.89
C ILE A 94 14.55 -13.97 -17.18
N PRO A 95 14.05 -14.73 -18.17
CA PRO A 95 13.44 -14.14 -19.36
C PRO A 95 12.31 -13.16 -18.97
N PRO A 96 12.18 -12.00 -19.65
CA PRO A 96 11.20 -10.96 -19.27
C PRO A 96 9.76 -11.48 -19.17
N SER A 97 9.36 -12.38 -20.08
CA SER A 97 8.04 -13.00 -20.09
C SER A 97 7.77 -13.87 -18.85
N VAL A 98 8.79 -14.56 -18.34
CA VAL A 98 8.69 -15.36 -17.12
C VAL A 98 8.70 -14.45 -15.89
N GLY A 99 9.54 -13.42 -15.88
CA GLY A 99 9.59 -12.44 -14.79
C GLY A 99 8.25 -11.73 -14.57
N GLU A 100 7.60 -11.31 -15.66
CA GLU A 100 6.30 -10.66 -15.58
C GLU A 100 5.21 -11.63 -15.05
N ALA A 101 5.13 -12.84 -15.60
CA ALA A 101 4.15 -13.83 -15.15
C ALA A 101 4.31 -14.18 -13.66
N LEU A 102 5.56 -14.32 -13.21
CA LEU A 102 5.89 -14.65 -11.82
C LEU A 102 5.59 -13.45 -10.89
N GLY A 103 5.88 -12.23 -11.35
CA GLY A 103 5.50 -11.00 -10.65
C GLY A 103 3.99 -10.86 -10.48
N ARG A 104 3.20 -11.05 -11.55
CA ARG A 104 1.73 -11.06 -11.49
C ARG A 104 1.22 -12.12 -10.52
N LEU A 105 1.79 -13.32 -10.53
CA LEU A 105 1.42 -14.40 -9.62
C LEU A 105 1.71 -14.04 -8.16
N LEU A 106 2.86 -13.43 -7.88
CA LEU A 106 3.23 -12.96 -6.54
C LEU A 106 2.30 -11.86 -6.04
N PHE A 107 1.97 -10.87 -6.89
CA PHE A 107 0.99 -9.85 -6.54
C PHE A 107 -0.39 -10.48 -6.28
N GLY A 108 -0.83 -11.43 -7.11
CA GLY A 108 -2.08 -12.16 -6.93
C GLY A 108 -2.14 -12.96 -5.63
N LEU A 109 -1.06 -13.64 -5.25
CA LEU A 109 -0.96 -14.29 -3.94
C LEU A 109 -1.00 -13.28 -2.79
N GLY A 110 -0.37 -12.12 -2.97
CA GLY A 110 -0.43 -10.99 -2.04
C GLY A 110 -1.87 -10.49 -1.81
N VAL A 111 -2.68 -10.39 -2.86
CA VAL A 111 -4.11 -10.06 -2.77
C VAL A 111 -4.84 -11.06 -1.89
N VAL A 112 -4.69 -12.35 -2.16
CA VAL A 112 -5.35 -13.42 -1.40
C VAL A 112 -4.95 -13.36 0.08
N ALA A 113 -3.66 -13.16 0.37
CA ALA A 113 -3.17 -13.01 1.73
C ALA A 113 -3.77 -11.78 2.43
N CYS A 114 -3.80 -10.63 1.75
CA CYS A 114 -4.35 -9.38 2.30
C CYS A 114 -5.84 -9.51 2.60
N VAL A 115 -6.64 -10.05 1.68
CA VAL A 115 -8.07 -10.29 1.89
C VAL A 115 -8.30 -11.29 3.03
N GLY A 116 -7.56 -12.39 3.05
CA GLY A 116 -7.67 -13.40 4.12
C GLY A 116 -7.41 -12.80 5.51
N MET A 117 -6.36 -11.98 5.63
CA MET A 117 -6.02 -11.29 6.87
C MET A 117 -7.04 -10.21 7.24
N ALA A 118 -7.59 -9.47 6.27
CA ALA A 118 -8.65 -8.49 6.52
C ALA A 118 -9.93 -9.16 7.05
N VAL A 119 -10.32 -10.31 6.47
CA VAL A 119 -11.46 -11.11 6.96
C VAL A 119 -11.22 -11.57 8.39
N LEU A 120 -10.00 -12.03 8.73
CA LEU A 120 -9.66 -12.42 10.09
C LEU A 120 -9.74 -11.23 11.08
N ALA A 121 -9.27 -10.05 10.68
CA ALA A 121 -9.37 -8.84 11.47
C ALA A 121 -10.84 -8.44 11.71
N PHE A 122 -11.69 -8.47 10.69
CA PHE A 122 -13.13 -8.22 10.86
C PHE A 122 -13.78 -9.24 11.80
N ARG A 123 -13.44 -10.52 11.68
CA ARG A 123 -13.96 -11.57 12.59
C ARG A 123 -13.59 -11.34 14.05
N ARG A 124 -12.44 -10.71 14.33
CA ARG A 124 -12.04 -10.32 15.69
C ARG A 124 -12.82 -9.11 16.19
N LEU A 125 -13.17 -8.19 15.30
CA LEU A 125 -13.90 -6.96 15.64
C LEU A 125 -15.36 -7.22 16.06
N PHE A 126 -15.99 -8.23 15.45
CA PHE A 126 -17.40 -8.62 15.69
C PHE A 126 -17.56 -9.76 16.71
N ARG A 127 -16.48 -10.17 17.40
CA ARG A 127 -16.53 -11.08 18.55
C ARG A 127 -16.39 -10.30 19.85
#